data_AF-A6DM35-F1
#
_entry.id   AF-A6DM35-F1
#
_cell.length_a   1.000
_cell.length_b   1.000
_cell.length_c   1.000
_cell.angle_alpha   90.00
_cell.angle_beta   90.00
_cell.angle_gamma   90.00
#
_symmetry.space_group_name_H-M   'P 1'
#
loop_
_entity.id
_entity.type
_entity.pdbx_description
1 polymer ?
#
loop_
_entity_poly.entity_id
_entity_poly.type
_entity_poly.pdbx_seq_one_letter_code
_entity_poly.pdbx_strand_id
1 'polypeptide(L)'
;MQHFFLRKKGDFMKSKFTLIELLVVVAIIGILASLLLPVLSKARRTSQIAVCLNNEKQMYLGFFLFSEDNDGRYPPAQSIDGQLSHNGSWDRNIDPYLGNSMVDQWDITDDDGDYDIYQCPLDTERTHTNRKAIEVVLEKRGYITIIKKELVSTLF
;
A
#
# COMPACT_ATOMS: atom_id res chain seq x y z
N MET A 1 24.91 33.24 -56.58
CA MET A 1 25.06 32.48 -55.33
C MET A 1 23.88 31.52 -55.20
N GLN A 2 24.07 30.29 -55.70
CA GLN A 2 23.12 29.18 -55.55
C GLN A 2 23.69 28.26 -54.47
N HIS A 3 23.01 28.09 -53.34
CA HIS A 3 23.32 27.03 -52.39
C HIS A 3 22.20 25.98 -52.45
N PHE A 4 22.51 24.91 -53.18
CA PHE A 4 21.70 23.72 -53.36
C PHE A 4 21.90 22.82 -52.13
N PHE A 5 20.96 22.86 -51.17
CA PHE A 5 20.94 21.94 -50.03
C PHE A 5 20.39 20.58 -50.49
N LEU A 6 21.28 19.62 -50.78
CA LEU A 6 20.91 18.22 -50.95
C LEU A 6 20.65 17.58 -49.59
N ARG A 7 19.37 17.50 -49.21
CA ARG A 7 18.89 16.67 -48.10
C ARG A 7 18.98 15.20 -48.49
N LYS A 8 19.97 14.46 -47.96
CA LYS A 8 19.97 12.98 -48.00
C LYS A 8 18.70 12.46 -47.30
N LYS A 9 17.78 11.85 -48.07
CA LYS A 9 16.76 10.97 -47.49
C LYS A 9 17.48 9.69 -47.07
N GLY A 10 17.46 9.37 -45.78
CA GLY A 10 17.89 8.06 -45.30
C GLY A 10 16.92 7.01 -45.82
N ASP A 11 17.36 6.22 -46.80
CA ASP A 11 16.63 5.05 -47.25
C ASP A 11 16.70 4.00 -46.14
N PHE A 12 15.72 4.03 -45.24
CA PHE A 12 15.39 2.86 -44.43
C PHE A 12 14.98 1.77 -45.42
N MET A 13 15.91 0.86 -45.70
CA MET A 13 15.64 -0.41 -46.36
C MET A 13 14.43 -1.04 -45.67
N LYS A 14 13.26 -0.93 -46.30
CA LYS A 14 11.99 -1.40 -45.75
C LYS A 14 12.03 -2.93 -45.74
N SER A 15 12.50 -3.51 -44.64
CA SER A 15 12.24 -4.91 -44.31
C SER A 15 10.73 -5.10 -44.34
N LYS A 16 10.24 -5.99 -45.23
CA LYS A 16 8.83 -6.32 -45.30
C LYS A 16 8.52 -7.26 -44.15
N PHE A 17 8.13 -6.69 -43.00
CA PHE A 17 7.61 -7.46 -41.87
C PHE A 17 6.32 -8.16 -42.31
N THR A 18 6.27 -9.48 -42.19
CA THR A 18 5.05 -10.21 -42.53
C THR A 18 4.05 -10.11 -41.38
N LEU A 19 2.77 -9.97 -41.72
CA LEU A 19 1.71 -9.82 -40.69
C LEU A 19 1.63 -11.07 -39.80
N ILE A 20 1.99 -12.23 -40.34
CA ILE A 20 2.05 -13.51 -39.60
C ILE A 20 3.19 -13.56 -38.58
N GLU A 21 4.34 -12.95 -38.88
CA GLU A 21 5.51 -12.90 -38.00
C GLU A 21 5.24 -12.04 -36.76
N LEU A 22 4.47 -10.97 -36.91
CA LEU A 22 4.01 -10.19 -35.75
C LEU A 22 2.93 -10.96 -34.96
N LEU A 23 2.02 -11.64 -35.66
CA LEU A 23 0.88 -12.34 -35.06
C LEU A 23 1.32 -13.54 -34.21
N VAL A 24 2.31 -14.32 -34.64
CA VAL A 24 2.81 -15.45 -33.85
C VAL A 24 3.53 -14.99 -32.58
N VAL A 25 4.22 -13.85 -32.62
CA VAL A 25 4.94 -13.31 -31.46
C VAL A 25 3.97 -12.87 -30.37
N VAL A 26 2.92 -12.12 -30.72
CA VAL A 26 1.92 -11.72 -29.72
C VAL A 26 1.13 -12.92 -29.19
N ALA A 27 0.92 -13.96 -30.01
CA ALA A 27 0.30 -15.20 -29.56
C ALA A 27 1.15 -15.92 -28.50
N ILE A 28 2.48 -16.03 -28.70
CA ILE A 28 3.39 -16.64 -27.73
C ILE A 28 3.48 -15.79 -26.45
N ILE A 29 3.59 -14.46 -26.57
CA ILE A 29 3.59 -13.56 -25.40
C ILE A 29 2.30 -13.71 -24.59
N GLY A 30 1.15 -13.84 -25.26
CA GLY A 30 -0.15 -14.05 -24.61
C GLY A 30 -0.20 -15.35 -23.78
N ILE A 31 0.30 -16.45 -24.34
CA ILE A 31 0.38 -17.74 -23.63
C ILE A 31 1.26 -17.61 -22.39
N LEU A 32 2.46 -17.03 -22.53
CA LEU A 32 3.38 -16.84 -21.42
C LEU A 32 2.81 -15.91 -20.34
N ALA A 33 2.18 -14.81 -20.74
CA ALA A 33 1.56 -13.86 -19.81
C ALA A 33 0.42 -14.50 -19.02
N SER A 34 -0.40 -15.36 -19.65
CA SER A 34 -1.52 -16.04 -18.98
C SER A 34 -1.09 -16.93 -17.81
N LEU A 35 0.10 -17.54 -17.91
CA LEU A 35 0.68 -18.38 -16.85
C LEU A 35 1.37 -17.55 -15.75
N LEU A 36 1.88 -16.37 -16.09
CA LEU A 36 2.60 -15.50 -15.15
C LEU A 36 1.67 -14.72 -14.23
N LEU A 37 0.49 -14.29 -14.69
CA LEU A 37 -0.46 -13.50 -13.90
C LEU A 37 -0.87 -14.15 -12.55
N PRO A 38 -1.28 -15.43 -12.48
CA PRO A 38 -1.65 -16.06 -11.20
C PRO A 38 -0.44 -16.22 -10.26
N VAL A 39 0.74 -16.50 -10.82
CA VAL A 39 1.98 -16.66 -10.04
C VAL A 39 2.44 -15.33 -9.47
N LEU A 40 2.36 -14.25 -10.24
CA LEU A 40 2.75 -12.91 -9.82
C LEU A 40 1.88 -12.40 -8.65
N SER A 41 0.58 -12.69 -8.67
CA SER A 41 -0.32 -12.38 -7.55
C SER A 41 0.12 -13.08 -6.25
N LYS A 42 0.46 -14.37 -6.33
CA LYS A 42 0.97 -15.14 -5.18
C LYS A 42 2.34 -14.64 -4.71
N ALA A 43 3.23 -14.33 -5.63
CA ALA A 43 4.56 -13.80 -5.33
C ALA A 43 4.47 -12.45 -4.59
N ARG A 44 3.61 -11.54 -5.06
CA ARG A 44 3.32 -10.26 -4.42
C ARG A 44 2.78 -10.44 -3.00
N ARG A 45 1.84 -11.36 -2.79
CA ARG A 45 1.35 -11.65 -1.44
C ARG A 45 2.46 -12.16 -0.52
N THR A 46 3.33 -13.02 -1.04
CA THR A 46 4.47 -13.57 -0.29
C THR A 46 5.47 -12.47 0.08
N SER A 47 5.76 -11.53 -0.82
CA SER A 47 6.63 -10.40 -0.50
C SER A 47 6.02 -9.50 0.57
N GLN A 48 4.71 -9.27 0.53
CA GLN A 48 4.02 -8.51 1.58
C GLN A 48 4.10 -9.22 2.94
N ILE A 49 3.94 -10.56 2.99
CA ILE A 49 4.14 -11.34 4.23
C ILE A 49 5.57 -11.15 4.77
N ALA A 50 6.57 -11.23 3.91
CA ALA A 50 7.97 -11.08 4.33
C ALA A 50 8.24 -9.71 4.97
N VAL A 51 7.62 -8.65 4.45
CA VAL A 51 7.68 -7.31 5.05
C VAL A 51 7.00 -7.30 6.42
N CYS A 52 5.79 -7.84 6.55
CA CYS A 52 5.09 -7.86 7.85
C CYS A 52 5.88 -8.62 8.93
N LEU A 53 6.46 -9.77 8.58
CA LEU A 53 7.29 -10.55 9.51
C LEU A 53 8.55 -9.79 9.94
N ASN A 54 9.16 -9.04 9.01
CA ASN A 54 10.32 -8.22 9.33
C ASN A 54 9.94 -7.06 10.26
N ASN A 55 8.77 -6.45 10.05
CA ASN A 55 8.23 -5.40 10.90
C ASN A 55 7.91 -5.92 12.32
N GLU A 56 7.25 -7.08 12.44
CA GLU A 56 7.00 -7.73 13.73
C GLU A 56 8.29 -8.06 14.48
N LYS A 57 9.31 -8.54 13.77
CA LYS A 57 10.62 -8.80 14.37
C LYS A 57 11.25 -7.52 14.91
N GLN A 58 11.17 -6.41 14.18
CA GLN A 58 11.69 -5.13 14.64
C GLN A 58 10.91 -4.62 15.87
N MET A 59 9.58 -4.73 15.89
CA MET A 59 8.77 -4.41 17.07
C MET A 59 9.17 -5.25 18.28
N TYR A 60 9.33 -6.57 18.10
CA TYR A 60 9.79 -7.46 19.17
C TYR A 60 11.15 -7.03 19.74
N LEU A 61 12.09 -6.66 18.87
CA LEU A 61 13.38 -6.13 19.30
C LEU A 61 13.21 -4.82 20.09
N GLY A 62 12.34 -3.92 19.65
CA GLY A 62 12.01 -2.69 20.37
C GLY A 62 11.45 -2.97 21.77
N PHE A 63 10.50 -3.91 21.90
CA PHE A 63 9.98 -4.34 23.20
C PHE A 63 11.05 -4.99 24.08
N PHE A 64 11.93 -5.79 23.50
CA PHE A 64 13.02 -6.44 24.22
C PHE A 64 14.01 -5.42 24.79
N LEU A 65 14.43 -4.45 23.96
CA LEU A 65 15.35 -3.39 24.37
C LEU A 65 14.70 -2.47 25.43
N PHE A 66 13.43 -2.12 25.25
CA PHE A 66 12.68 -1.40 26.28
C PHE A 66 12.69 -2.17 27.62
N SER A 67 12.51 -3.48 27.57
CA SER A 67 12.48 -4.32 28.77
C SER A 67 13.85 -4.37 29.47
N GLU A 68 14.95 -4.42 28.73
CA GLU A 68 16.31 -4.32 29.29
C GLU A 68 16.53 -3.00 30.05
N ASP A 69 16.02 -1.89 29.51
CA ASP A 69 16.19 -0.57 30.12
C ASP A 69 15.23 -0.28 31.28
N ASN A 70 14.13 -1.03 31.40
CA ASN A 70 13.04 -0.78 32.36
C ASN A 70 12.86 -1.92 33.38
N ASP A 71 13.96 -2.49 33.89
CA ASP A 71 13.96 -3.55 34.92
C ASP A 71 13.10 -4.77 34.56
N GLY A 72 13.09 -5.16 33.28
CA GLY A 72 12.30 -6.29 32.78
C GLY A 72 10.80 -5.99 32.61
N ARG A 73 10.38 -4.72 32.72
CA ARG A 73 8.97 -4.33 32.52
C ARG A 73 8.66 -4.13 31.04
N TYR A 74 7.45 -4.50 30.65
CA TYR A 74 6.92 -4.19 29.32
C TYR A 74 6.23 -2.83 29.34
N PRO A 75 6.18 -2.13 28.19
CA PRO A 75 5.52 -0.83 28.10
C PRO A 75 4.02 -0.98 28.34
N PRO A 76 3.37 0.07 28.89
CA PRO A 76 1.95 0.03 29.19
C PRO A 76 1.09 -0.02 27.91
N ALA A 77 0.04 -0.84 27.92
CA ALA A 77 -0.87 -0.99 26.77
C ALA A 77 -1.71 0.27 26.51
N GLN A 78 -1.93 1.10 27.53
CA GLN A 78 -2.68 2.35 27.46
C GLN A 78 -1.98 3.42 28.32
N SER A 79 -2.23 4.68 27.99
CA SER A 79 -1.82 5.82 28.82
C SER A 79 -2.37 5.66 30.25
N ILE A 80 -1.54 6.01 31.23
CA ILE A 80 -1.81 5.83 32.66
C ILE A 80 -3.06 6.63 33.11
N ASP A 81 -3.42 7.69 32.38
CA ASP A 81 -4.47 8.62 32.77
C ASP A 81 -5.84 8.33 32.14
N GLY A 82 -5.98 7.25 31.35
CA GLY A 82 -7.22 6.93 30.62
C GLY A 82 -7.64 7.98 29.58
N GLN A 83 -6.85 9.04 29.42
CA GLN A 83 -7.00 10.02 28.36
C GLN A 83 -6.47 9.41 27.07
N LEU A 84 -7.12 9.68 25.94
CA LEU A 84 -6.66 9.36 24.58
C LEU A 84 -5.36 10.13 24.19
N SER A 85 -4.57 10.53 25.18
CA SER A 85 -3.24 11.06 25.01
C SER A 85 -2.33 9.91 24.60
N HIS A 86 -1.81 10.01 23.38
CA HIS A 86 -0.79 9.10 22.85
C HIS A 86 0.53 9.18 23.64
N ASN A 87 0.62 10.04 24.67
CA ASN A 87 1.82 10.33 25.46
C ASN A 87 2.30 9.19 26.36
N GLY A 88 1.66 8.02 26.34
CA GLY A 88 2.10 6.87 27.11
C GLY A 88 1.68 5.54 26.49
N SER A 89 1.37 5.49 25.20
CA SER A 89 1.06 4.23 24.53
C SER A 89 2.33 3.44 24.24
N TRP A 90 2.21 2.12 24.12
CA TRP A 90 3.35 1.22 23.99
C TRP A 90 4.21 1.52 22.74
N ASP A 91 3.59 1.91 21.64
CA ASP A 91 4.20 2.27 20.35
C ASP A 91 5.16 3.44 20.51
N ARG A 92 4.73 4.50 21.19
CA ARG A 92 5.60 5.65 21.48
C ARG A 92 6.76 5.30 22.42
N ASN A 93 6.54 4.39 23.36
CA ASN A 93 7.58 3.97 24.28
C ASN A 93 8.67 3.14 23.59
N ILE A 94 8.32 2.40 22.54
CA ILE A 94 9.30 1.59 21.80
C ILE A 94 9.91 2.31 20.59
N ASP A 95 9.29 3.38 20.08
CA ASP A 95 9.79 4.17 18.93
C ASP A 95 11.28 4.55 19.01
N PRO A 96 11.81 5.02 20.16
CA PRO A 96 13.23 5.34 20.28
C PRO A 96 14.16 4.15 19.98
N TYR A 97 13.69 2.92 20.24
CA TYR A 97 14.42 1.67 19.99
C TYR A 97 14.29 1.16 18.56
N LEU A 98 13.32 1.67 17.81
CA LEU A 98 13.10 1.32 16.40
C LEU A 98 13.92 2.22 15.45
N GLY A 99 14.64 3.20 15.98
CA GLY A 99 15.38 4.19 15.18
C GLY A 99 14.48 5.25 14.56
N ASN A 100 13.21 5.29 14.95
CA ASN A 100 12.29 6.35 14.58
C ASN A 100 12.67 7.61 15.35
N SER A 101 12.98 8.70 14.65
CA SER A 101 13.06 10.00 15.30
C SER A 101 11.66 10.34 15.80
N MET A 102 11.47 10.48 17.12
CA MET A 102 10.25 11.05 17.69
C MET A 102 9.91 12.31 16.91
N VAL A 103 8.90 12.22 16.04
CA VAL A 103 8.37 13.39 15.34
C VAL A 103 7.77 14.24 16.45
N ASP A 104 8.27 15.47 16.58
CA ASP A 104 7.79 16.40 17.59
C ASP A 104 6.27 16.48 17.52
N GLN A 105 5.69 16.19 18.67
CA GLN A 105 4.27 16.08 18.90
C GLN A 105 3.55 17.39 18.50
N TRP A 106 2.47 17.24 17.71
CA TRP A 106 1.41 18.20 17.33
C TRP A 106 1.29 18.64 15.86
N ASP A 107 1.89 17.96 14.89
CA ASP A 107 1.37 18.06 13.52
C ASP A 107 0.21 17.07 13.33
N ILE A 108 -0.97 17.44 13.84
CA ILE A 108 -2.25 16.86 13.39
C ILE A 108 -2.57 17.54 12.06
N THR A 109 -1.70 17.36 11.08
CA THR A 109 -2.08 17.53 9.68
C THR A 109 -2.48 16.15 9.19
N ASP A 110 -3.62 16.09 8.52
CA ASP A 110 -4.25 14.89 7.96
C ASP A 110 -3.41 14.22 6.86
N ASP A 111 -2.15 13.90 7.13
CA ASP A 111 -1.24 13.35 6.14
C ASP A 111 -0.40 12.25 6.78
N ASP A 112 -0.80 11.01 6.52
CA ASP A 112 0.09 9.91 6.15
C ASP A 112 1.42 9.82 6.94
N GLY A 113 1.36 9.97 8.27
CA GLY A 113 2.48 9.67 9.15
C GLY A 113 2.94 8.25 8.88
N ASP A 114 4.17 8.13 8.37
CA ASP A 114 4.80 6.92 7.85
C ASP A 114 5.10 5.93 8.99
N TYR A 115 4.05 5.44 9.66
CA TYR A 115 4.10 4.37 10.65
C TYR A 115 4.28 3.01 9.94
N ASP A 116 5.22 2.94 9.01
CA ASP A 116 5.35 1.80 8.09
C ASP A 116 5.71 0.51 8.84
N ILE A 117 6.41 0.63 9.97
CA ILE A 117 6.76 -0.50 10.84
C ILE A 117 5.56 -1.09 11.60
N TYR A 118 4.59 -0.27 12.00
CA TYR A 118 3.42 -0.74 12.75
C TYR A 118 2.34 -1.34 11.87
N GLN A 119 2.51 -1.25 10.55
CA GLN A 119 1.46 -1.57 9.62
C GLN A 119 1.89 -2.69 8.67
N CYS A 120 1.04 -3.70 8.53
CA CYS A 120 1.28 -4.81 7.62
C CYS A 120 0.64 -4.50 6.24
N PRO A 121 1.38 -4.56 5.12
CA PRO A 121 0.81 -4.35 3.77
C PRO A 121 -0.21 -5.41 3.31
N LEU A 122 -0.41 -6.50 4.08
CA LEU A 122 -1.52 -7.44 3.87
C LEU A 122 -2.81 -7.00 4.55
N ASP A 123 -2.72 -6.07 5.49
CA ASP A 123 -3.89 -5.55 6.16
C ASP A 123 -4.69 -4.71 5.17
N THR A 124 -5.82 -5.27 4.76
CA THR A 124 -6.74 -4.66 3.79
C THR A 124 -7.73 -3.72 4.48
N GLU A 125 -7.65 -3.59 5.81
CA GLU A 125 -8.51 -2.74 6.63
C GLU A 125 -7.82 -1.44 7.09
N ARG A 126 -6.85 -0.93 6.34
CA ARG A 126 -6.46 0.49 6.45
C ARG A 126 -7.52 1.39 5.84
N THR A 127 -8.70 1.40 6.42
CA THR A 127 -9.52 2.59 6.35
C THR A 127 -9.17 3.43 7.55
N HIS A 128 -8.23 4.35 7.37
CA HIS A 128 -8.42 5.66 7.97
C HIS A 128 -9.89 6.02 7.72
N THR A 129 -10.65 6.22 8.78
CA THR A 129 -12.05 6.62 8.70
C THR A 129 -12.11 7.96 7.96
N ASN A 130 -12.17 7.92 6.64
CA ASN A 130 -12.43 9.05 5.78
C ASN A 130 -13.04 8.51 4.48
N ARG A 131 -14.38 8.40 4.49
CA ARG A 131 -15.28 8.11 3.36
C ARG A 131 -15.34 6.66 2.82
N LYS A 132 -14.23 5.98 2.52
CA LYS A 132 -14.28 4.64 1.85
C LYS A 132 -14.76 3.49 2.75
N ALA A 133 -14.44 3.52 4.05
CA ALA A 133 -14.91 2.52 5.01
C ALA A 133 -16.43 2.49 5.12
N ILE A 134 -17.03 3.68 5.17
CA ILE A 134 -18.48 3.85 5.33
C ILE A 134 -19.19 3.31 4.08
N GLU A 135 -18.70 3.57 2.87
CA GLU A 135 -19.27 2.99 1.64
C GLU A 135 -19.20 1.46 1.65
N VAL A 136 -18.06 0.86 2.02
CA VAL A 136 -17.89 -0.60 2.07
C VAL A 136 -18.79 -1.23 3.14
N VAL A 137 -18.95 -0.60 4.31
CA VAL A 137 -19.83 -1.08 5.38
C VAL A 137 -21.30 -0.92 4.99
N LEU A 138 -21.69 0.20 4.38
CA LEU A 138 -23.07 0.45 3.93
C LEU A 138 -23.47 -0.45 2.75
N GLU A 139 -22.54 -0.81 1.87
CA GLU A 139 -22.76 -1.76 0.78
C GLU A 139 -22.81 -3.20 1.30
N LYS A 140 -21.89 -3.61 2.18
CA LYS A 140 -21.92 -4.93 2.84
C LYS A 140 -23.13 -5.13 3.75
N ARG A 141 -23.67 -4.06 4.36
CA ARG A 141 -24.89 -4.10 5.19
C ARG A 141 -26.18 -3.82 4.40
N GLY A 142 -26.13 -3.65 3.07
CA GLY A 142 -27.31 -3.52 2.21
C GLY A 142 -28.08 -2.20 2.34
N TYR A 143 -27.61 -1.24 3.13
CA TYR A 143 -28.30 0.04 3.35
C TYR A 143 -28.26 0.93 2.09
N ILE A 144 -27.19 0.90 1.29
CA ILE A 144 -27.10 1.65 0.03
C ILE A 144 -28.13 1.15 -0.99
N THR A 145 -28.39 -0.16 -1.05
CA THR A 145 -29.40 -0.74 -1.94
C THR A 145 -30.80 -0.35 -1.48
N ILE A 146 -31.05 -0.31 -0.16
CA ILE A 146 -32.34 0.11 0.42
C ILE A 146 -32.61 1.60 0.13
N ILE A 147 -31.63 2.48 0.38
CA ILE A 147 -31.80 3.93 0.13
C ILE A 147 -31.96 4.22 -1.37
N LYS A 148 -31.21 3.56 -2.26
CA LYS A 148 -31.42 3.70 -3.72
C LYS A 148 -32.82 3.23 -4.14
N LYS A 149 -33.34 2.16 -3.51
CA LYS A 149 -34.66 1.61 -3.83
C LYS A 149 -35.81 2.49 -3.31
N GLU A 150 -35.67 3.09 -2.13
CA GLU A 150 -36.64 4.06 -1.62
C GLU A 150 -36.63 5.37 -2.40
N LEU A 151 -35.46 5.92 -2.75
CA LEU A 151 -35.38 7.16 -3.54
C LEU A 151 -36.00 7.02 -4.94
N VAL A 152 -35.85 5.86 -5.59
CA VAL A 152 -36.47 5.59 -6.91
C VAL A 152 -38.00 5.42 -6.78
N SER A 153 -38.50 4.91 -5.65
CA SER A 153 -39.95 4.77 -5.39
C SER A 153 -40.62 6.05 -4.90
N THR A 154 -39.86 7.08 -4.52
CA THR A 154 -40.41 8.42 -4.20
C THR A 154 -40.28 9.41 -5.36
N LEU A 155 -39.48 9.08 -6.39
CA LEU A 155 -39.27 9.90 -7.59
C LEU A 155 -39.96 9.35 -8.85
N PHE A 156 -40.68 8.23 -8.74
CA PHE A 156 -41.61 7.68 -9.75
C PHE A 156 -42.85 7.12 -9.04
#